data_AF-A0A439VPF7-F1
#
_entry.id   AF-A0A439VPF7-F1
#
_cell.length_a   1.000
_cell.length_b   1.000
_cell.length_c   1.000
_cell.angle_alpha   90.00
_cell.angle_beta   90.00
_cell.angle_gamma   90.00
#
_symmetry.space_group_name_H-M   'P 1'
#
loop_
_entity.id
_entity.type
_entity.pdbx_description
1 polymer ?
#
loop_
_entity_poly.entity_id
_entity_poly.type
_entity_poly.pdbx_seq_one_letter_code
_entity_poly.pdbx_strand_id
1 'polypeptide(L)'
;MTPKPGFDPDYFTFKGEMELLTSTPSRNIHDALASFGPADFLMKQSIVPVVAWREGENFIRCIGTASIVSCSGYVMTAAHILMDPFESGYGATRQGNRMVLADTLNFGVFVSYSPAYGTRGFRYFGFHKFWLWGHWKESPLIYEKDGFEYLTDVAICKIAEMPHGAAHQPLNLSLNQFVPGEAAYSLGYAEMADVPMEYGKDGMLIQEFEMDLFVSVGEVMRVFPENHLQKDVPAPGPSFDFKAKIPGKMSGAPIFGAHGAVIRGVVSRSFSGERHAFGAMLGPAMGLPLDEPQITGRTLRTLMETGNEGMARVQGAGL
;
A
#
# COMPACT_ATOMS: atom_id res chain seq x y z
N MET A 1 -0.35 10.70 18.23
CA MET A 1 0.05 9.28 18.37
C MET A 1 1.08 9.22 19.47
N THR A 2 0.90 8.37 20.48
CA THR A 2 1.83 8.28 21.61
C THR A 2 2.26 6.82 21.75
N PRO A 3 3.57 6.52 21.80
CA PRO A 3 4.06 5.16 21.99
C PRO A 3 3.61 4.62 23.35
N LYS A 4 3.40 3.30 23.43
CA LYS A 4 3.16 2.64 24.72
C LYS A 4 4.44 2.61 25.56
N PRO A 5 4.33 2.62 26.91
CA PRO A 5 5.48 2.39 27.78
C PRO A 5 6.21 1.10 27.38
N GLY A 6 7.51 1.19 27.10
CA GLY A 6 8.36 0.07 26.67
C GLY A 6 8.61 -0.05 25.17
N PHE A 7 8.01 0.80 24.32
CA PHE A 7 8.31 0.88 22.88
C PHE A 7 9.26 2.05 22.56
N ASP A 8 9.99 1.95 21.45
CA ASP A 8 10.85 3.01 20.92
C ASP A 8 9.97 4.21 20.53
N PRO A 9 10.32 5.46 20.89
CA PRO A 9 9.51 6.64 20.56
C PRO A 9 9.22 6.84 19.08
N ASP A 10 10.04 6.28 18.19
CA ASP A 10 9.95 6.44 16.74
C ASP A 10 9.57 5.15 16.00
N TYR A 11 9.35 4.04 16.71
CA TYR A 11 8.81 2.80 16.15
C TYR A 11 7.98 2.03 17.17
N PHE A 12 6.66 1.97 16.96
CA PHE A 12 5.73 1.38 17.92
C PHE A 12 4.46 0.84 17.27
N THR A 13 3.80 -0.12 17.93
CA THR A 13 2.49 -0.63 17.49
C THR A 13 1.41 0.43 17.67
N PHE A 14 0.63 0.68 16.63
CA PHE A 14 -0.50 1.59 16.65
C PHE A 14 -1.65 0.99 17.46
N LYS A 15 -2.11 1.67 18.51
CA LYS A 15 -3.37 1.35 19.20
C LYS A 15 -4.22 2.60 19.27
N GLY A 16 -5.45 2.50 18.76
CA GLY A 16 -6.38 3.60 18.63
C GLY A 16 -7.19 3.82 19.89
N GLU A 17 -7.58 5.08 20.12
CA GLU A 17 -8.69 5.44 21.00
C GLU A 17 -9.99 5.45 20.17
N MET A 18 -11.15 5.36 20.81
CA MET A 18 -12.45 5.40 20.11
C MET A 18 -12.65 6.76 19.43
N GLU A 19 -12.83 6.77 18.10
CA GLU A 19 -13.08 8.00 17.33
C GLU A 19 -14.28 7.83 16.37
N LEU A 20 -14.94 8.93 16.05
CA LEU A 20 -16.11 8.99 15.18
C LEU A 20 -15.77 9.95 14.04
N LEU A 21 -15.65 9.45 12.81
CA LEU A 21 -15.13 10.24 11.67
C LEU A 21 -16.19 11.04 10.91
N THR A 22 -17.46 11.00 11.32
CA THR A 22 -18.53 11.75 10.65
C THR A 22 -19.38 12.58 11.59
N SER A 23 -19.61 13.83 11.22
CA SER A 23 -20.59 14.74 11.84
C SER A 23 -21.97 14.64 11.17
N THR A 24 -22.10 13.81 10.13
CA THR A 24 -23.34 13.56 9.38
C THR A 24 -23.51 12.06 9.14
N PRO A 25 -24.35 11.36 9.91
CA PRO A 25 -24.55 9.92 9.73
C PRO A 25 -25.15 9.65 8.34
N SER A 26 -24.60 8.66 7.64
CA SER A 26 -25.14 8.24 6.35
C SER A 26 -26.53 7.61 6.54
N ARG A 27 -27.36 7.63 5.48
CA ARG A 27 -28.68 6.97 5.50
C ARG A 27 -28.61 5.45 5.40
N ASN A 28 -27.41 4.89 5.18
CA ASN A 28 -27.17 3.46 5.04
C ASN A 28 -26.46 2.93 6.30
N ILE A 29 -27.12 2.01 7.00
CA ILE A 29 -26.60 1.40 8.23
C ILE A 29 -25.22 0.77 7.99
N HIS A 30 -24.97 0.21 6.81
CA HIS A 30 -23.69 -0.42 6.50
C HIS A 30 -22.52 0.58 6.43
N ASP A 31 -22.76 1.76 5.87
CA ASP A 31 -21.75 2.83 5.78
C ASP A 31 -21.53 3.52 7.13
N ALA A 32 -22.59 3.64 7.94
CA ALA A 32 -22.49 4.14 9.31
C ALA A 32 -21.64 3.20 10.20
N LEU A 33 -21.79 1.89 10.05
CA LEU A 33 -21.00 0.89 10.78
C LEU A 33 -19.55 0.76 10.25
N ALA A 34 -19.32 1.07 8.98
CA ALA A 34 -17.98 1.10 8.39
C ALA A 34 -17.18 2.36 8.79
N SER A 35 -17.85 3.45 9.19
CA SER A 35 -17.22 4.71 9.62
C SER A 35 -17.12 4.88 11.14
N PHE A 36 -17.52 3.85 11.91
CA PHE A 36 -17.54 3.85 13.37
C PHE A 36 -16.59 2.77 13.92
N GLY A 37 -15.59 3.19 14.69
CA GLY A 37 -14.64 2.29 15.33
C GLY A 37 -13.44 3.06 15.89
N PRO A 38 -12.63 2.45 16.77
CA PRO A 38 -11.41 3.08 17.23
C PRO A 38 -10.46 3.38 16.05
N ALA A 39 -9.62 4.42 16.19
CA ALA A 39 -8.82 4.93 15.08
C ALA A 39 -7.92 3.86 14.44
N ASP A 40 -7.47 2.86 15.20
CA ASP A 40 -6.73 1.70 14.70
C ASP A 40 -7.56 0.80 13.80
N PHE A 41 -8.84 0.61 14.11
CA PHE A 41 -9.73 -0.15 13.27
C PHE A 41 -9.90 0.54 11.90
N LEU A 42 -10.15 1.85 11.90
CA LEU A 42 -10.31 2.62 10.66
C LEU A 42 -9.02 2.61 9.83
N MET A 43 -7.86 2.81 10.47
CA MET A 43 -6.57 2.67 9.78
C MET A 43 -6.36 1.26 9.22
N LYS A 44 -6.79 0.20 9.91
CA LYS A 44 -6.71 -1.19 9.41
C LYS A 44 -7.68 -1.50 8.27
N GLN A 45 -8.68 -0.64 8.01
CA GLN A 45 -9.53 -0.73 6.82
C GLN A 45 -8.91 -0.02 5.62
N SER A 46 -8.12 1.03 5.85
CA SER A 46 -7.48 1.80 4.78
C SER A 46 -6.07 1.35 4.46
N ILE A 47 -5.33 0.83 5.44
CA ILE A 47 -3.97 0.31 5.31
C ILE A 47 -4.05 -1.20 5.47
N VAL A 48 -3.73 -1.91 4.40
CA VAL A 48 -4.04 -3.33 4.24
C VAL A 48 -2.79 -4.13 3.90
N PRO A 49 -2.63 -5.36 4.40
CA PRO A 49 -1.51 -6.21 4.03
C PRO A 49 -1.71 -6.72 2.60
N VAL A 50 -0.63 -6.72 1.82
CA VAL A 50 -0.58 -7.38 0.51
C VAL A 50 -0.18 -8.82 0.71
N VAL A 51 -0.96 -9.72 0.14
CA VAL A 51 -0.83 -11.16 0.35
C VAL A 51 -0.84 -11.93 -0.96
N ALA A 52 -0.13 -13.05 -0.98
CA ALA A 52 -0.22 -14.00 -2.09
C ALA A 52 -0.15 -15.47 -1.64
N TRP A 53 -0.87 -16.34 -2.33
CA TRP A 53 -0.75 -17.79 -2.16
C TRP A 53 -1.10 -18.51 -3.46
N ARG A 54 -0.53 -19.70 -3.68
CA ARG A 54 -0.99 -20.58 -4.76
C ARG A 54 -2.04 -21.55 -4.24
N GLU A 55 -2.97 -21.91 -5.11
CA GLU A 55 -3.92 -22.98 -4.81
C GLU A 55 -3.19 -24.27 -4.42
N GLY A 56 -3.59 -24.87 -3.29
CA GLY A 56 -2.98 -26.08 -2.74
C GLY A 56 -1.80 -25.85 -1.79
N GLU A 57 -1.33 -24.61 -1.62
CA GLU A 57 -0.33 -24.29 -0.58
C GLU A 57 -0.98 -24.19 0.80
N ASN A 58 -0.22 -24.45 1.86
CA ASN A 58 -0.68 -24.44 3.25
C ASN A 58 -0.30 -23.16 4.01
N PHE A 59 0.15 -22.11 3.33
CA PHE A 59 0.39 -20.80 3.91
C PHE A 59 0.11 -19.66 2.94
N ILE A 60 -0.32 -18.52 3.47
CA ILE A 60 -0.46 -17.26 2.75
C ILE A 60 0.76 -16.40 3.04
N ARG A 61 1.44 -15.95 1.98
CA ARG A 61 2.59 -15.07 2.10
C ARG A 61 2.13 -13.65 2.36
N CYS A 62 2.71 -13.03 3.37
CA CYS A 62 2.62 -11.59 3.58
C CYS A 62 3.75 -10.92 2.81
N ILE A 63 3.44 -10.17 1.75
CA ILE A 63 4.47 -9.59 0.85
C ILE A 63 4.80 -8.17 1.26
N GLY A 64 3.81 -7.38 1.64
CA GLY A 64 4.01 -5.99 2.02
C GLY A 64 2.75 -5.30 2.51
N THR A 65 2.71 -3.98 2.36
CA THR A 65 1.60 -3.12 2.76
C THR A 65 1.05 -2.36 1.54
N ALA A 66 -0.23 -2.05 1.56
CA ALA A 66 -0.88 -1.17 0.60
C ALA A 66 -1.87 -0.24 1.29
N SER A 67 -2.28 0.81 0.58
CA SER A 67 -3.27 1.79 1.03
C SER A 67 -4.44 1.84 0.06
N ILE A 68 -5.67 1.79 0.56
CA ILE A 68 -6.84 2.12 -0.22
C ILE A 68 -6.90 3.64 -0.38
N VAL A 69 -7.04 4.12 -1.62
CA VAL A 69 -7.00 5.55 -1.96
C VAL A 69 -8.28 6.03 -2.65
N SER A 70 -9.27 5.14 -2.79
CA SER A 70 -10.56 5.44 -3.44
C SER A 70 -11.69 4.57 -2.87
N CYS A 71 -12.88 5.15 -2.69
CA CYS A 71 -14.07 4.40 -2.25
C CYS A 71 -14.43 3.22 -3.17
N SER A 72 -14.14 3.34 -4.47
CA SER A 72 -14.35 2.27 -5.45
C SER A 72 -13.30 1.16 -5.40
N GLY A 73 -12.21 1.29 -4.62
CA GLY A 73 -11.19 0.25 -4.48
C GLY A 73 -9.95 0.40 -5.36
N TYR A 74 -9.51 1.63 -5.63
CA TYR A 74 -8.12 1.85 -6.04
C TYR A 74 -7.20 1.73 -4.83
N VAL A 75 -6.09 1.03 -5.02
CA VAL A 75 -5.12 0.69 -3.99
C VAL A 75 -3.74 1.13 -4.45
N MET A 76 -2.93 1.66 -3.55
CA MET A 76 -1.57 2.11 -3.80
C MET A 76 -0.58 1.31 -2.96
N THR A 77 0.54 0.91 -3.57
CA THR A 77 1.61 0.15 -2.91
C THR A 77 2.94 0.44 -3.60
N ALA A 78 4.00 -0.27 -3.22
CA ALA A 78 5.29 -0.19 -3.90
C ALA A 78 5.31 -1.08 -5.15
N ALA A 79 5.99 -0.66 -6.21
CA ALA A 79 6.04 -1.39 -7.48
C ALA A 79 6.73 -2.75 -7.33
N HIS A 80 7.81 -2.81 -6.54
CA HIS A 80 8.51 -4.06 -6.27
C HIS A 80 7.64 -5.10 -5.54
N ILE A 81 6.61 -4.68 -4.77
CA ILE A 81 5.67 -5.63 -4.15
C ILE A 81 4.86 -6.36 -5.22
N LEU A 82 4.44 -5.65 -6.27
CA LEU A 82 3.70 -6.27 -7.37
C LEU A 82 4.59 -7.15 -8.26
N MET A 83 5.89 -6.88 -8.27
CA MET A 83 6.90 -7.66 -8.98
C MET A 83 7.41 -8.85 -8.17
N ASP A 84 7.15 -8.92 -6.85
CA ASP A 84 7.60 -10.01 -5.97
C ASP A 84 7.24 -11.40 -6.52
N PRO A 85 6.00 -11.67 -7.04
CA PRO A 85 5.69 -12.95 -7.69
C PRO A 85 6.62 -13.33 -8.86
N PHE A 86 7.17 -12.35 -9.58
CA PHE A 86 8.11 -12.59 -10.67
C PHE A 86 9.55 -12.71 -10.15
N GLU A 87 9.99 -11.76 -9.33
CA GLU A 87 11.36 -11.67 -8.83
C GLU A 87 11.72 -12.87 -7.95
N SER A 88 10.79 -13.31 -7.10
CA SER A 88 10.95 -14.51 -6.27
C SER A 88 10.73 -15.83 -7.03
N GLY A 89 10.28 -15.76 -8.29
CA GLY A 89 9.93 -16.94 -9.08
C GLY A 89 8.65 -17.65 -8.59
N TYR A 90 7.76 -16.90 -7.95
CA TYR A 90 6.57 -17.38 -7.27
C TYR A 90 5.28 -16.92 -7.97
N GLY A 91 4.85 -17.66 -8.99
CA GLY A 91 3.53 -17.46 -9.58
C GLY A 91 3.42 -16.32 -10.60
N ALA A 92 4.53 -15.80 -11.12
CA ALA A 92 4.51 -14.93 -12.30
C ALA A 92 5.66 -15.23 -13.27
N THR A 93 5.43 -14.93 -14.56
CA THR A 93 6.41 -15.07 -15.64
C THR A 93 6.42 -13.83 -16.53
N ARG A 94 7.48 -13.65 -17.31
CA ARG A 94 7.56 -12.61 -18.33
C ARG A 94 7.13 -13.17 -19.68
N GLN A 95 6.24 -12.46 -20.38
CA GLN A 95 5.88 -12.72 -21.77
C GLN A 95 6.04 -11.42 -22.58
N GLY A 96 7.11 -11.35 -23.38
CA GLY A 96 7.48 -10.12 -24.09
C GLY A 96 7.75 -8.97 -23.10
N ASN A 97 7.00 -7.88 -23.23
CA ASN A 97 7.13 -6.70 -22.35
C ASN A 97 6.12 -6.69 -21.18
N ARG A 98 5.49 -7.85 -20.88
CA ARG A 98 4.43 -7.96 -19.86
C ARG A 98 4.78 -9.01 -18.81
N MET A 99 4.39 -8.73 -17.57
CA MET A 99 4.31 -9.73 -16.52
C MET A 99 2.95 -10.45 -16.62
N VAL A 100 2.96 -11.77 -16.52
CA VAL A 100 1.78 -12.64 -16.55
C VAL A 100 1.76 -13.43 -15.25
N LEU A 101 0.72 -13.22 -14.45
CA LEU A 101 0.45 -13.99 -13.24
C LEU A 101 -0.08 -15.38 -13.62
N ALA A 102 0.28 -16.39 -12.85
CA ALA A 102 -0.28 -17.74 -13.02
C ALA A 102 -1.75 -17.76 -12.58
N ASP A 103 -2.59 -18.51 -13.29
CA ASP A 103 -4.03 -18.62 -12.97
C ASP A 103 -4.30 -19.19 -11.57
N THR A 104 -3.35 -19.94 -11.02
CA THR A 104 -3.41 -20.53 -9.67
C THR A 104 -2.90 -19.60 -8.57
N LEU A 105 -2.40 -18.40 -8.91
CA LEU A 105 -1.91 -17.43 -7.96
C LEU A 105 -3.05 -16.52 -7.50
N ASN A 106 -3.34 -16.58 -6.20
CA ASN A 106 -4.13 -15.56 -5.54
C ASN A 106 -3.18 -14.43 -5.12
N PHE A 107 -3.41 -13.22 -5.62
CA PHE A 107 -2.62 -12.04 -5.31
C PHE A 107 -3.51 -10.82 -5.07
N GLY A 108 -3.40 -10.20 -3.89
CA GLY A 108 -4.31 -9.13 -3.49
C GLY A 108 -4.06 -8.62 -2.08
N VAL A 109 -5.14 -8.18 -1.42
CA VAL A 109 -5.09 -7.61 -0.06
C VAL A 109 -6.11 -8.27 0.87
N PHE A 110 -5.83 -8.22 2.18
CA PHE A 110 -6.84 -8.48 3.20
C PHE A 110 -7.41 -7.18 3.77
N VAL A 111 -8.73 -7.04 3.78
CA VAL A 111 -9.42 -5.87 4.34
C VAL A 111 -10.17 -6.27 5.60
N SER A 112 -9.91 -5.58 6.71
CA SER A 112 -10.57 -5.83 8.00
C SER A 112 -12.07 -5.47 7.96
N TYR A 113 -12.93 -6.28 8.58
CA TYR A 113 -14.35 -5.93 8.78
C TYR A 113 -14.60 -5.32 10.15
N SER A 114 -15.62 -4.45 10.21
CA SER A 114 -16.03 -3.80 11.47
C SER A 114 -16.52 -4.84 12.48
N PRO A 115 -16.01 -4.81 13.73
CA PRO A 115 -16.56 -5.60 14.82
C PRO A 115 -18.05 -5.36 15.03
N ALA A 116 -18.58 -4.23 14.55
CA ALA A 116 -19.99 -3.88 14.63
C ALA A 116 -20.90 -4.84 13.81
N TYR A 117 -20.32 -5.65 12.92
CA TYR A 117 -21.01 -6.77 12.25
C TYR A 117 -21.02 -8.07 13.07
N GLY A 118 -20.55 -8.05 14.31
CA GLY A 118 -20.60 -9.18 15.24
C GLY A 118 -19.49 -10.21 15.08
N THR A 119 -18.59 -10.04 14.10
CA THR A 119 -17.41 -10.91 13.90
C THR A 119 -16.16 -10.09 13.63
N ARG A 120 -15.02 -10.51 14.20
CA ARG A 120 -13.69 -10.05 13.78
C ARG A 120 -13.22 -10.94 12.65
N GLY A 121 -12.66 -10.34 11.60
CA GLY A 121 -12.12 -11.08 10.47
C GLY A 121 -11.69 -10.16 9.35
N PHE A 122 -11.32 -10.76 8.23
CA PHE A 122 -10.85 -10.06 7.05
C PHE A 122 -11.45 -10.66 5.77
N ARG A 123 -11.53 -9.85 4.71
CA ARG A 123 -11.89 -10.28 3.37
C ARG A 123 -10.68 -10.29 2.47
N TYR A 124 -10.55 -11.32 1.64
CA TYR A 124 -9.66 -11.27 0.50
C TYR A 124 -10.25 -10.43 -0.63
N PHE A 125 -9.43 -9.55 -1.18
CA PHE A 125 -9.69 -8.83 -2.41
C PHE A 125 -8.52 -8.97 -3.38
N GLY A 126 -8.72 -9.75 -4.44
CA GLY A 126 -7.72 -9.95 -5.49
C GLY A 126 -7.49 -8.70 -6.33
N PHE A 127 -6.23 -8.48 -6.72
CA PHE A 127 -5.88 -7.49 -7.73
C PHE A 127 -6.30 -8.00 -9.10
N HIS A 128 -7.36 -7.43 -9.66
CA HIS A 128 -7.78 -7.76 -11.03
C HIS A 128 -7.13 -6.85 -12.08
N LYS A 129 -6.57 -5.70 -11.65
CA LYS A 129 -5.74 -4.80 -12.47
C LYS A 129 -4.65 -4.20 -11.61
N PHE A 130 -3.50 -3.96 -12.22
CA PHE A 130 -2.46 -3.13 -11.64
C PHE A 130 -1.63 -2.44 -12.73
N TRP A 131 -1.02 -1.32 -12.35
CA TRP A 131 -0.20 -0.48 -13.20
C TRP A 131 1.19 -0.34 -12.58
N LEU A 132 2.19 -0.71 -13.36
CA LEU A 132 3.61 -0.60 -13.08
C LEU A 132 4.24 0.20 -14.21
N TRP A 133 5.11 1.14 -13.86
CA TRP A 133 5.77 2.00 -14.83
C TRP A 133 7.27 1.80 -14.81
N GLY A 134 7.82 1.51 -15.98
CA GLY A 134 9.21 1.14 -16.15
C GLY A 134 9.41 0.42 -17.48
N HIS A 135 10.54 -0.25 -17.62
CA HIS A 135 10.85 -1.04 -18.79
C HIS A 135 11.63 -2.28 -18.40
N TRP A 136 11.44 -3.34 -19.17
CA TRP A 136 12.26 -4.54 -19.02
C TRP A 136 13.67 -4.25 -19.54
N LYS A 137 14.66 -4.68 -18.77
CA LYS A 137 16.07 -4.60 -19.09
C LYS A 137 16.61 -6.00 -19.27
N GLU A 138 16.99 -6.30 -20.50
CA GLU A 138 17.63 -7.58 -20.81
C GLU A 138 19.00 -7.63 -20.17
N SER A 139 19.29 -8.75 -19.51
CA SER A 139 20.60 -8.99 -18.96
C SER A 139 21.59 -9.29 -20.10
N PRO A 140 22.77 -8.63 -20.14
CA PRO A 140 23.82 -9.01 -21.08
C PRO A 140 24.51 -10.32 -20.66
N LEU A 141 24.31 -10.80 -19.43
CA LEU A 141 24.96 -11.97 -18.87
C LEU A 141 24.00 -13.16 -18.88
N ILE A 142 24.42 -14.28 -19.48
CA ILE A 142 23.60 -15.50 -19.69
C ILE A 142 23.08 -16.09 -18.37
N TYR A 143 23.79 -15.85 -17.26
CA TYR A 143 23.43 -16.37 -15.93
C TYR A 143 22.59 -15.40 -15.09
N GLU A 144 22.40 -14.16 -15.55
CA GLU A 144 21.56 -13.17 -14.88
C GLU A 144 20.19 -13.11 -15.55
N LYS A 145 19.14 -13.06 -14.73
CA LYS A 145 17.78 -12.88 -15.24
C LYS A 145 17.58 -11.43 -15.67
N ASP A 146 16.72 -11.24 -16.66
CA ASP A 146 16.26 -9.92 -17.03
C ASP A 146 15.62 -9.21 -15.83
N GLY A 147 15.92 -7.92 -15.70
CA GLY A 147 15.40 -7.07 -14.64
C GLY A 147 14.27 -6.18 -15.13
N PHE A 148 13.51 -5.63 -14.20
CA PHE A 148 12.58 -4.53 -14.48
C PHE A 148 13.17 -3.23 -13.93
N GLU A 149 13.39 -2.25 -14.80
CA GLU A 149 13.85 -0.93 -14.41
C GLU A 149 12.66 -0.01 -14.19
N TYR A 150 12.37 0.26 -12.92
CA TYR A 150 11.25 1.09 -12.48
C TYR A 150 11.47 2.58 -12.85
N LEU A 151 10.44 3.19 -13.43
CA LEU A 151 10.35 4.64 -13.56
C LEU A 151 10.05 5.30 -12.21
N THR A 152 9.21 4.64 -11.42
CA THR A 152 8.88 4.97 -10.03
C THR A 152 8.59 3.68 -9.29
N ASP A 153 8.91 3.63 -7.99
CA ASP A 153 8.51 2.51 -7.13
C ASP A 153 7.11 2.70 -6.53
N VAL A 154 6.28 3.61 -7.07
CA VAL A 154 4.84 3.67 -6.79
C VAL A 154 4.10 2.77 -7.77
N ALA A 155 3.14 1.98 -7.28
CA ALA A 155 2.22 1.22 -8.11
C ALA A 155 0.77 1.38 -7.67
N ILE A 156 -0.12 1.23 -8.64
CA ILE A 156 -1.57 1.33 -8.43
C ILE A 156 -2.22 0.01 -8.80
N CYS A 157 -3.17 -0.43 -7.98
CA CYS A 157 -3.97 -1.63 -8.18
C CYS A 157 -5.45 -1.28 -8.14
N LYS A 158 -6.28 -2.16 -8.70
CA LYS A 158 -7.73 -2.13 -8.54
C LYS A 158 -8.20 -3.42 -7.88
N ILE A 159 -8.97 -3.25 -6.81
CA ILE A 159 -9.75 -4.32 -6.17
C ILE A 159 -11.24 -4.13 -6.44
N ALA A 160 -12.01 -5.18 -6.21
CA ALA A 160 -13.47 -5.12 -6.31
C ALA A 160 -14.06 -4.15 -5.28
N GLU A 161 -15.25 -3.62 -5.58
CA GLU A 161 -16.03 -2.83 -4.63
C GLU A 161 -16.44 -3.68 -3.42
N MET A 162 -16.73 -3.03 -2.29
CA MET A 162 -17.26 -3.75 -1.13
C MET A 162 -18.67 -4.27 -1.47
N PRO A 163 -19.03 -5.48 -0.99
CA PRO A 163 -20.38 -6.01 -1.16
C PRO A 163 -21.46 -5.11 -0.56
N HIS A 164 -22.68 -5.27 -1.06
CA HIS A 164 -23.88 -4.54 -0.60
C HIS A 164 -23.79 -3.02 -0.76
N GLY A 165 -22.94 -2.54 -1.68
CA GLY A 165 -22.81 -1.11 -2.00
C GLY A 165 -22.11 -0.29 -0.91
N ALA A 166 -21.43 -0.96 0.05
CA ALA A 166 -20.60 -0.25 1.01
C ALA A 166 -19.40 0.42 0.30
N ALA A 167 -18.90 1.52 0.86
CA ALA A 167 -17.67 2.14 0.38
C ALA A 167 -16.43 1.51 1.06
N HIS A 168 -15.33 1.39 0.31
CA HIS A 168 -14.02 1.26 0.95
C HIS A 168 -13.68 2.55 1.73
N GLN A 169 -12.76 2.46 2.69
CA GLN A 169 -12.27 3.61 3.47
C GLN A 169 -10.98 4.17 2.86
N PRO A 170 -11.02 5.22 2.01
CA PRO A 170 -9.83 5.73 1.35
C PRO A 170 -8.98 6.64 2.25
N LEU A 171 -7.67 6.62 2.03
CA LEU A 171 -6.75 7.66 2.48
C LEU A 171 -6.61 8.74 1.42
N ASN A 172 -6.39 9.96 1.89
CA ASN A 172 -6.23 11.13 1.04
C ASN A 172 -4.84 11.20 0.44
N LEU A 173 -4.73 11.74 -0.78
CA LEU A 173 -3.46 11.93 -1.48
C LEU A 173 -3.07 13.41 -1.55
N SER A 174 -1.78 13.69 -1.45
CA SER A 174 -1.20 15.03 -1.61
C SER A 174 -0.17 15.04 -2.73
N LEU A 175 -0.19 16.10 -3.54
CA LEU A 175 0.81 16.36 -4.58
C LEU A 175 2.06 17.07 -4.05
N ASN A 176 1.96 17.65 -2.85
CA ASN A 176 3.08 18.37 -2.26
C ASN A 176 4.20 17.40 -1.94
N GLN A 177 5.39 17.75 -2.40
CA GLN A 177 6.62 17.04 -2.07
C GLN A 177 6.97 17.30 -0.60
N PHE A 178 7.70 16.37 0.00
CA PHE A 178 8.31 16.61 1.31
C PHE A 178 9.38 17.69 1.22
N VAL A 179 9.55 18.43 2.31
CA VAL A 179 10.65 19.39 2.46
C VAL A 179 11.72 18.78 3.37
N PRO A 180 13.02 18.92 3.06
CA PRO A 180 14.09 18.57 4.01
C PRO A 180 13.88 19.21 5.39
N GLY A 181 14.06 18.42 6.45
CA GLY A 181 13.78 18.80 7.83
C GLY A 181 12.33 18.60 8.27
N GLU A 182 11.42 18.25 7.37
CA GLU A 182 10.03 17.96 7.72
C GLU A 182 9.92 16.60 8.43
N ALA A 183 9.13 16.55 9.50
CA ALA A 183 8.77 15.28 10.13
C ALA A 183 7.78 14.51 9.24
N ALA A 184 8.05 13.22 9.04
CA ALA A 184 7.23 12.29 8.29
C ALA A 184 6.99 11.03 9.13
N TYR A 185 5.88 10.35 8.86
CA TYR A 185 5.61 9.07 9.50
C TYR A 185 4.98 8.09 8.52
N SER A 186 5.21 6.80 8.74
CA SER A 186 4.61 5.72 7.97
C SER A 186 3.82 4.80 8.89
N LEU A 187 2.68 4.30 8.39
CA LEU A 187 1.90 3.26 9.05
C LEU A 187 1.81 2.06 8.14
N GLY A 188 2.20 0.89 8.62
CA GLY A 188 2.11 -0.33 7.83
C GLY A 188 2.30 -1.57 8.67
N TYR A 189 2.26 -2.70 8.00
CA TYR A 189 2.46 -3.98 8.64
C TYR A 189 3.95 -4.33 8.65
N ALA A 190 4.47 -4.66 9.82
CA ALA A 190 5.89 -4.97 10.01
C ALA A 190 6.05 -6.44 10.37
N GLU A 191 7.09 -7.07 9.81
CA GLU A 191 7.57 -8.39 10.22
C GLU A 191 6.47 -9.47 10.27
N MET A 192 5.45 -9.33 9.41
CA MET A 192 4.37 -10.30 9.33
C MET A 192 4.91 -11.66 8.89
N ALA A 193 4.66 -12.67 9.72
CA ALA A 193 4.88 -14.05 9.36
C ALA A 193 3.90 -14.49 8.26
N ASP A 194 4.28 -15.55 7.55
CA ASP A 194 3.35 -16.25 6.66
C ASP A 194 2.21 -16.86 7.48
N VAL A 195 0.99 -16.74 6.96
CA VAL A 195 -0.22 -17.13 7.66
C VAL A 195 -0.53 -18.60 7.36
N PRO A 196 -0.50 -19.51 8.35
CA PRO A 196 -0.83 -20.91 8.10
C PRO A 196 -2.30 -21.04 7.67
N MET A 197 -2.56 -21.89 6.68
CA MET A 197 -3.89 -22.22 6.21
C MET A 197 -4.09 -23.73 6.09
N GLU A 198 -5.32 -24.16 6.36
CA GLU A 198 -5.76 -25.54 6.20
C GLU A 198 -6.94 -25.60 5.24
N TYR A 199 -6.95 -26.59 4.34
CA TYR A 199 -8.11 -26.86 3.50
C TYR A 199 -9.00 -27.89 4.20
N GLY A 200 -10.17 -27.43 4.66
CA GLY A 200 -11.23 -28.28 5.18
C GLY A 200 -12.26 -28.64 4.10
N LYS A 201 -13.27 -29.43 4.50
CA LYS A 201 -14.41 -29.77 3.63
C LYS A 201 -15.24 -28.54 3.23
N ASP A 202 -15.23 -27.51 4.07
CA ASP A 202 -16.01 -26.27 3.91
C ASP A 202 -15.18 -25.12 3.32
N GLY A 203 -13.94 -25.40 2.87
CA GLY A 203 -13.05 -24.42 2.25
C GLY A 203 -11.78 -24.13 3.07
N MET A 204 -11.16 -22.99 2.77
CA MET A 204 -9.92 -22.55 3.41
C MET A 204 -10.20 -22.01 4.81
N LEU A 205 -9.50 -22.56 5.81
CA LEU A 205 -9.51 -22.11 7.20
C LEU A 205 -8.19 -21.39 7.51
N ILE A 206 -8.30 -20.19 8.07
CA ILE A 206 -7.15 -19.44 8.61
C ILE A 206 -7.33 -19.42 10.13
N GLN A 207 -6.40 -20.04 10.86
CA GLN A 207 -6.54 -20.25 12.29
C GLN A 207 -6.31 -18.95 13.08
N GLU A 208 -5.19 -18.27 12.84
CA GLU A 208 -4.84 -17.02 13.50
C GLU A 208 -4.13 -16.08 12.51
N PHE A 209 -4.60 -14.84 12.42
CA PHE A 209 -3.95 -13.78 11.66
C PHE A 209 -4.05 -12.45 12.42
N GLU A 210 -2.92 -12.00 12.96
CA GLU A 210 -2.82 -10.73 13.67
C GLU A 210 -2.42 -9.61 12.71
N MET A 211 -3.36 -8.70 12.45
CA MET A 211 -3.15 -7.51 11.62
C MET A 211 -2.75 -6.33 12.50
N ASP A 212 -1.55 -6.32 13.05
CA ASP A 212 -1.04 -5.19 13.84
C ASP A 212 -0.32 -4.17 12.96
N LEU A 213 -0.77 -2.91 13.07
CA LEU A 213 -0.15 -1.78 12.40
C LEU A 213 0.98 -1.23 13.25
N PHE A 214 2.08 -0.89 12.58
CA PHE A 214 3.24 -0.26 13.18
C PHE A 214 3.39 1.14 12.62
N VAL A 215 3.74 2.06 13.51
CA VAL A 215 4.09 3.44 13.17
C VAL A 215 5.60 3.54 13.15
N SER A 216 6.15 4.16 12.12
CA SER A 216 7.55 4.58 12.05
C SER A 216 7.60 6.08 11.83
N VAL A 217 8.34 6.81 12.65
CA VAL A 217 8.45 8.27 12.60
C VAL A 217 9.88 8.67 12.28
N GLY A 218 10.07 9.67 11.44
CA GLY A 218 11.40 10.18 11.11
C GLY A 218 11.37 11.57 10.51
N GLU A 219 12.57 12.07 10.20
CA GLU A 219 12.77 13.37 9.55
C GLU A 219 13.20 13.15 8.10
N VAL A 220 12.60 13.87 7.16
CA VAL A 220 13.00 13.86 5.75
C VAL A 220 14.35 14.56 5.64
N MET A 221 15.34 13.86 5.09
CA MET A 221 16.70 14.37 5.01
C MET A 221 16.93 15.08 3.69
N ARG A 222 16.62 14.41 2.57
CA ARG A 222 16.80 14.94 1.21
C ARG A 222 15.72 14.40 0.28
N VAL A 223 15.53 15.11 -0.83
CA VAL A 223 14.65 14.71 -1.93
C VAL A 223 15.46 14.53 -3.21
N PHE A 224 15.07 13.55 -4.02
CA PHE A 224 15.73 13.13 -5.25
C PHE A 224 14.69 13.00 -6.39
N PRO A 225 14.12 14.12 -6.88
CA PRO A 225 13.05 14.11 -7.87
C PRO A 225 13.47 13.50 -9.22
N GLU A 226 14.76 13.59 -9.57
CA GLU A 226 15.31 13.09 -10.82
C GLU A 226 16.09 11.78 -10.67
N ASN A 227 15.89 11.05 -9.56
CA ASN A 227 16.69 9.84 -9.31
C ASN A 227 16.49 8.73 -10.35
N HIS A 228 15.37 8.75 -11.10
CA HIS A 228 15.20 7.86 -12.26
C HIS A 228 16.25 8.09 -13.36
N LEU A 229 16.80 9.31 -13.47
CA LEU A 229 17.83 9.71 -14.42
C LEU A 229 19.23 9.66 -13.81
N GLN A 230 19.39 10.28 -12.63
CA GLN A 230 20.71 10.53 -12.01
C GLN A 230 21.24 9.31 -11.24
N LYS A 231 20.34 8.47 -10.71
CA LYS A 231 20.68 7.29 -9.89
C LYS A 231 21.58 7.62 -8.69
N ASP A 232 21.40 8.81 -8.10
CA ASP A 232 22.13 9.28 -6.91
C ASP A 232 21.98 8.34 -5.70
N VAL A 233 20.82 7.67 -5.60
CA VAL A 233 20.49 6.77 -4.50
C VAL A 233 19.91 5.45 -5.01
N PRO A 234 20.04 4.35 -4.24
CA PRO A 234 19.62 3.01 -4.67
C PRO A 234 18.10 2.79 -4.70
N ALA A 235 17.28 3.78 -4.32
CA ALA A 235 15.83 3.69 -4.41
C ALA A 235 15.35 3.87 -5.86
N PRO A 236 14.35 3.11 -6.34
CA PRO A 236 13.91 3.24 -7.73
C PRO A 236 13.09 4.51 -7.97
N GLY A 237 13.45 5.25 -9.01
CA GLY A 237 12.72 6.43 -9.46
C GLY A 237 12.73 7.62 -8.49
N PRO A 238 11.91 8.65 -8.74
CA PRO A 238 11.81 9.82 -7.87
C PRO A 238 11.52 9.43 -6.42
N SER A 239 12.39 9.85 -5.50
CA SER A 239 12.38 9.37 -4.12
C SER A 239 12.83 10.45 -3.13
N PHE A 240 12.68 10.16 -1.84
CA PHE A 240 13.24 10.95 -0.74
C PHE A 240 13.77 9.99 0.31
N ASP A 241 14.78 10.43 1.06
CA ASP A 241 15.27 9.67 2.20
C ASP A 241 14.83 10.31 3.50
N PHE A 242 14.62 9.48 4.51
CA PHE A 242 14.15 9.91 5.82
C PHE A 242 14.75 9.03 6.92
N LYS A 243 15.01 9.67 8.06
CA LYS A 243 15.66 9.07 9.22
C LYS A 243 14.63 8.33 10.07
N ALA A 244 14.22 7.16 9.60
CA ALA A 244 13.22 6.33 10.28
C ALA A 244 13.64 4.86 10.28
N LYS A 245 13.19 4.11 11.30
CA LYS A 245 13.34 2.65 11.36
C LYS A 245 12.19 2.00 10.61
N ILE A 246 12.47 1.40 9.45
CA ILE A 246 11.48 0.70 8.64
C ILE A 246 11.83 -0.79 8.58
N PRO A 247 11.14 -1.64 9.35
CA PRO A 247 11.35 -3.09 9.31
C PRO A 247 10.84 -3.73 8.02
N GLY A 248 11.17 -5.00 7.83
CA GLY A 248 10.68 -5.79 6.70
C GLY A 248 9.14 -5.84 6.64
N LYS A 249 8.59 -6.03 5.43
CA LYS A 249 7.15 -6.07 5.12
C LYS A 249 6.40 -4.73 5.23
N MET A 250 7.03 -3.66 5.71
CA MET A 250 6.46 -2.30 5.64
C MET A 250 6.60 -1.63 4.27
N SER A 251 7.26 -2.25 3.30
CA SER A 251 7.25 -1.75 1.92
C SER A 251 5.82 -1.50 1.44
N GLY A 252 5.63 -0.47 0.62
CA GLY A 252 4.32 -0.03 0.12
C GLY A 252 3.44 0.65 1.16
N ALA A 253 3.87 0.73 2.43
CA ALA A 253 3.16 1.50 3.44
C ALA A 253 3.10 2.99 3.06
N PRO A 254 1.97 3.67 3.31
CA PRO A 254 1.85 5.10 3.08
C PRO A 254 2.83 5.88 3.96
N ILE A 255 3.34 6.98 3.44
CA ILE A 255 4.13 7.98 4.18
C ILE A 255 3.36 9.30 4.19
N PHE A 256 3.14 9.81 5.39
CA PHE A 256 2.39 11.03 5.70
C PHE A 256 3.35 12.14 6.16
N GLY A 257 2.96 13.40 5.93
CA GLY A 257 3.60 14.55 6.56
C GLY A 257 3.06 14.81 7.97
N ALA A 258 3.87 15.40 8.85
CA ALA A 258 3.49 15.63 10.25
C ALA A 258 2.27 16.53 10.47
N HIS A 259 1.78 17.23 9.44
CA HIS A 259 0.67 18.19 9.55
C HIS A 259 -0.61 17.73 8.85
N GLY A 260 -0.73 16.45 8.46
CA GLY A 260 -1.98 15.92 7.93
C GLY A 260 -1.98 14.42 7.64
N ALA A 261 -3.18 13.84 7.62
CA ALA A 261 -3.41 12.46 7.20
C ALA A 261 -3.52 12.35 5.66
N VAL A 262 -2.54 12.92 4.94
CA VAL A 262 -2.43 12.83 3.48
C VAL A 262 -1.16 12.08 3.10
N ILE A 263 -1.31 11.12 2.18
CA ILE A 263 -0.19 10.36 1.67
C ILE A 263 0.59 11.21 0.67
N ARG A 264 1.90 11.30 0.86
CA ARG A 264 2.85 12.00 -0.04
C ARG A 264 3.87 11.08 -0.69
N GLY A 265 3.93 9.82 -0.23
CA GLY A 265 4.77 8.78 -0.81
C GLY A 265 4.44 7.41 -0.25
N VAL A 266 5.17 6.40 -0.72
CA VAL A 266 5.11 5.04 -0.19
C VAL A 266 6.49 4.58 0.23
N VAL A 267 6.58 3.75 1.26
CA VAL A 267 7.83 3.11 1.66
C VAL A 267 8.34 2.26 0.51
N SER A 268 9.57 2.54 0.06
CA SER A 268 10.19 1.85 -1.07
C SER A 268 11.29 0.91 -0.61
N ARG A 269 12.24 1.41 0.19
CA ARG A 269 13.42 0.64 0.58
C ARG A 269 13.86 0.99 1.98
N SER A 270 14.34 0.01 2.73
CA SER A 270 15.01 0.22 4.01
C SER A 270 16.20 -0.73 4.15
N PHE A 271 17.13 -0.35 5.03
CA PHE A 271 18.26 -1.21 5.39
C PHE A 271 18.03 -1.79 6.77
N SER A 272 18.11 -3.13 6.87
CA SER A 272 17.87 -3.83 8.12
C SER A 272 18.83 -3.35 9.22
N GLY A 273 18.28 -2.97 10.37
CA GLY A 273 19.06 -2.48 11.52
C GLY A 273 19.46 -1.01 11.45
N GLU A 274 19.17 -0.30 10.36
CA GLU A 274 19.50 1.12 10.20
C GLU A 274 18.28 2.02 10.40
N ARG A 275 18.54 3.26 10.82
CA ARG A 275 17.54 4.35 10.91
C ARG A 275 17.60 5.21 9.65
N HIS A 276 17.54 4.55 8.49
CA HIS A 276 17.58 5.17 7.18
C HIS A 276 16.71 4.38 6.21
N ALA A 277 15.75 5.07 5.60
CA ALA A 277 14.83 4.49 4.64
C ALA A 277 14.55 5.47 3.50
N PHE A 278 14.04 4.93 2.40
CA PHE A 278 13.62 5.67 1.22
C PHE A 278 12.12 5.52 1.00
N GLY A 279 11.49 6.64 0.67
CA GLY A 279 10.12 6.69 0.17
C GLY A 279 10.11 7.02 -1.32
N ALA A 280 9.24 6.36 -2.08
CA ALA A 280 8.94 6.75 -3.45
C ALA A 280 7.99 7.95 -3.44
N MET A 281 8.28 8.97 -4.25
CA MET A 281 7.49 10.20 -4.30
C MET A 281 6.17 9.98 -5.06
N LEU A 282 5.05 10.39 -4.47
CA LEU A 282 3.75 10.28 -5.12
C LEU A 282 3.59 11.27 -6.28
N GLY A 283 4.03 12.52 -6.10
CA GLY A 283 3.82 13.62 -7.06
C GLY A 283 4.16 13.25 -8.52
N PRO A 284 5.35 12.70 -8.81
CA PRO A 284 5.71 12.26 -10.16
C PRO A 284 4.85 11.10 -10.71
N ALA A 285 4.33 10.22 -9.85
CA ALA A 285 3.49 9.09 -10.26
C ALA A 285 2.05 9.51 -10.64
N MET A 286 1.59 10.68 -10.17
CA MET A 286 0.19 11.12 -10.31
C MET A 286 -0.25 11.43 -11.73
N GLY A 287 0.71 11.75 -12.61
CA GLY A 287 0.47 11.99 -14.04
C GLY A 287 0.73 10.76 -14.90
N LEU A 288 1.10 9.61 -14.32
CA LEU A 288 1.36 8.41 -15.09
C LEU A 288 0.05 7.74 -15.54
N PRO A 289 0.03 7.17 -16.76
CA PRO A 289 -1.18 6.62 -17.35
C PRO A 289 -1.63 5.37 -16.59
N LEU A 290 -2.93 5.34 -16.29
CA LEU A 290 -3.71 4.19 -15.83
C LEU A 290 -4.57 3.67 -16.98
N ASP A 291 -3.99 3.63 -18.18
CA ASP A 291 -4.71 3.31 -19.40
C ASP A 291 -5.13 1.84 -19.43
N GLU A 292 -6.29 1.61 -20.03
CA GLU A 292 -6.87 0.31 -20.33
C GLU A 292 -7.24 0.24 -21.81
N PRO A 293 -7.43 -0.95 -22.40
CA PRO A 293 -7.77 -1.07 -23.83
C PRO A 293 -8.95 -0.21 -24.30
N GLN A 294 -9.87 0.14 -23.40
CA GLN A 294 -11.07 0.93 -23.68
C GLN A 294 -11.08 2.31 -23.01
N ILE A 295 -10.07 2.65 -22.20
CA ILE A 295 -10.03 3.88 -21.39
C ILE A 295 -8.64 4.47 -21.49
N THR A 296 -8.52 5.64 -22.12
CA THR A 296 -7.24 6.35 -22.29
C THR A 296 -7.26 7.71 -21.59
N GLY A 297 -6.07 8.21 -21.23
CA GLY A 297 -5.89 9.51 -20.60
C GLY A 297 -6.28 9.54 -19.12
N ARG A 298 -6.53 8.36 -18.52
CA ARG A 298 -6.80 8.23 -17.09
C ARG A 298 -5.47 8.26 -16.34
N THR A 299 -5.40 9.08 -15.30
CA THR A 299 -4.28 9.16 -14.35
C THR A 299 -4.86 9.30 -12.94
N LEU A 300 -4.07 9.10 -11.89
CA LEU A 300 -4.54 9.38 -10.51
C LEU A 300 -5.02 10.82 -10.36
N ARG A 301 -4.31 11.77 -11.00
CA ARG A 301 -4.70 13.18 -11.01
C ARG A 301 -6.10 13.37 -11.60
N THR A 302 -6.38 12.80 -12.77
CA THR A 302 -7.71 12.94 -13.40
C THR A 302 -8.80 12.25 -12.58
N LEU A 303 -8.48 11.13 -11.92
CA LEU A 303 -9.44 10.44 -11.04
C LEU A 303 -9.81 11.30 -9.82
N MET A 304 -8.83 11.96 -9.21
CA MET A 304 -9.08 12.93 -8.13
C MET A 304 -9.82 14.19 -8.61
N GLU A 305 -9.54 14.68 -9.80
CA GLU A 305 -10.17 15.88 -10.36
C GLU A 305 -11.64 15.64 -10.75
N THR A 306 -11.96 14.47 -11.29
CA THR A 306 -13.32 14.09 -11.67
C THR A 306 -14.17 13.63 -10.48
N GLY A 307 -13.55 13.02 -9.46
CA GLY A 307 -14.23 12.55 -8.25
C GLY A 307 -15.09 11.29 -8.43
N ASN A 308 -15.16 10.73 -9.64
CA ASN A 308 -16.09 9.63 -9.97
C ASN A 308 -15.77 8.30 -9.28
N GLU A 309 -14.54 8.12 -8.79
CA GLU A 309 -14.09 6.89 -8.12
C GLU A 309 -14.16 7.00 -6.57
N GLY A 310 -14.53 8.18 -6.05
CA GLY A 310 -14.49 8.47 -4.62
C GLY A 310 -13.06 8.65 -4.10
N MET A 311 -12.17 9.25 -4.90
CA MET A 311 -10.89 9.79 -4.43
C MET A 311 -11.12 11.21 -3.92
N ALA A 312 -10.78 11.49 -2.67
CA ALA A 312 -10.97 12.81 -2.10
C ALA A 312 -9.95 13.81 -2.67
N ARG A 313 -10.44 15.02 -2.97
CA ARG A 313 -9.58 16.15 -3.34
C ARG A 313 -9.28 16.97 -2.09
N VAL A 314 -8.05 16.88 -1.60
CA VAL A 314 -7.60 17.76 -0.51
C VAL A 314 -7.01 19.04 -1.11
N GLN A 315 -7.44 20.20 -0.62
CA GLN A 315 -6.92 21.51 -1.00
C GLN A 315 -6.64 22.32 0.27
N GLY A 316 -5.45 22.93 0.38
CA GLY A 316 -5.11 23.86 1.46
C GLY A 316 -3.67 24.35 1.37
N ALA A 317 -3.35 25.49 1.96
CA ALA A 317 -1.97 25.94 2.07
C ALA A 317 -1.17 24.94 2.93
N GLY A 318 -0.24 24.20 2.33
CA GLY A 318 0.51 23.11 2.99
C GLY A 318 -0.06 21.69 2.79
N LEU A 319 -1.11 21.51 1.98
CA LEU A 319 -1.71 20.23 1.58
C LEU A 319 -1.84 20.08 0.07
#